data_AF-A0A658QV75-F1
#
_entry.id   AF-A0A658QV75-F1
#
_cell.length_a   1.000
_cell.length_b   1.000
_cell.length_c   1.000
_cell.angle_alpha   90.00
_cell.angle_beta   90.00
_cell.angle_gamma   90.00
#
_symmetry.space_group_name_H-M   'P 1'
#
loop_
_entity.id
_entity.type
_entity.pdbx_description
1 polymer ?
#
loop_
_entity_poly.entity_id
_entity_poly.type
_entity_poly.pdbx_seq_one_letter_code
_entity_poly.pdbx_strand_id
1 'polypeptide(L)'
;MATEDDPILTTRDAAAILGVSVKTAQTWIEQGLIESWKTPGGHRRMRETAVTELRERLGNRRQASSQSESAFALAVASDAALPAYLDALAAAGLRGIGQSDPFNAMLDAGIAMPAVVAVELMRGDWERLSMSRRLLQSRDLAHMRMLVVTDLSSAQLEADLGALSRVTVVRAPAETPALAAALRECLAITASEETVASPYPVAANEAARLQAVARTGLVDTVSEPEFDEIVQLTAEILRVPISLMTLLTPDRQWFKARWGLNAHETPRPWAFCNYTITQTDVFVVEDAASDARFSANPLVVDEPRIRFYAGAPLRDADGNALGALCGIDRQPRTIDATQKRRLANLAALASDRIVVGARRRGERWGRGG
;
A
#
# COMPACT_ATOMS: atom_id res chain seq x y z
N MET A 1 33.99 -9.31 25.59
CA MET A 1 33.34 -8.74 26.79
C MET A 1 31.86 -8.74 26.52
N ALA A 2 31.09 -9.47 27.33
CA ALA A 2 29.65 -9.61 27.18
C ALA A 2 28.97 -8.24 27.28
N THR A 3 28.21 -7.84 26.26
CA THR A 3 27.32 -6.69 26.34
C THR A 3 26.10 -7.10 27.15
N GLU A 4 26.13 -6.82 28.45
CA GLU A 4 25.08 -7.13 29.42
C GLU A 4 23.82 -6.24 29.28
N ASP A 5 23.71 -5.46 28.20
CA ASP A 5 22.70 -4.42 27.99
C ASP A 5 22.03 -4.54 26.60
N ASP A 6 21.54 -5.73 26.25
CA ASP A 6 20.73 -5.95 25.04
C ASP A 6 19.26 -6.18 25.43
N PRO A 7 18.40 -5.15 25.30
CA PRO A 7 17.03 -5.19 25.77
C PRO A 7 16.21 -6.33 25.17
N ILE A 8 15.42 -6.99 26.03
CA ILE A 8 14.53 -8.05 25.62
C ILE A 8 13.21 -7.43 25.14
N LEU A 9 12.89 -7.63 23.87
CA LEU A 9 11.72 -7.09 23.22
C LEU A 9 10.58 -8.11 23.12
N THR A 10 9.35 -7.60 23.13
CA THR A 10 8.17 -8.37 22.72
C THR A 10 7.99 -8.31 21.21
N THR A 11 7.17 -9.21 20.66
CA THR A 11 6.77 -9.16 19.24
C THR A 11 6.17 -7.82 18.84
N ARG A 12 5.47 -7.14 19.76
CA ARG A 12 4.89 -5.81 19.50
C ARG A 12 5.97 -4.73 19.44
N ASP A 13 6.97 -4.79 20.31
CA ASP A 13 8.08 -3.83 20.29
C ASP A 13 8.96 -4.03 19.05
N ALA A 14 9.21 -5.29 18.68
CA ALA A 14 9.90 -5.62 17.43
C ALA A 14 9.15 -5.10 16.19
N ALA A 15 7.82 -5.25 16.15
CA ALA A 15 6.98 -4.73 15.09
C ALA A 15 7.06 -3.20 14.99
N ALA A 16 7.07 -2.50 16.13
CA ALA A 16 7.22 -1.04 16.19
C ALA A 16 8.59 -0.58 15.67
N ILE A 17 9.68 -1.25 16.07
CA ILE A 17 11.05 -0.93 15.62
C ILE A 17 11.21 -1.18 14.11
N LEU A 18 10.61 -2.25 13.59
CA LEU A 18 10.67 -2.63 12.17
C LEU A 18 9.69 -1.85 11.29
N GLY A 19 8.74 -1.12 11.87
CA GLY A 19 7.72 -0.38 11.13
C GLY A 19 6.74 -1.28 10.37
N VAL A 20 6.38 -2.44 10.95
CA VAL A 20 5.47 -3.42 10.36
C VAL A 20 4.35 -3.81 11.32
N SER A 21 3.31 -4.49 10.84
CA SER A 21 2.25 -4.99 11.71
C SER A 21 2.76 -6.09 12.66
N VAL A 22 2.14 -6.22 13.84
CA VAL A 22 2.48 -7.28 14.82
C VAL A 22 2.38 -8.67 14.20
N LYS A 23 1.42 -8.90 13.30
CA LYS A 23 1.27 -10.16 12.56
C LYS A 23 2.45 -10.43 11.63
N THR A 24 2.96 -9.39 10.95
CA THR A 24 4.14 -9.50 10.08
C THR A 24 5.39 -9.81 10.88
N ALA A 25 5.60 -9.09 11.99
CA ALA A 25 6.69 -9.40 12.91
C ALA A 25 6.58 -10.83 13.45
N GLN A 26 5.37 -11.29 13.81
CA GLN A 26 5.14 -12.67 14.24
C GLN A 26 5.50 -13.70 13.17
N THR A 27 5.10 -13.46 11.91
CA THR A 27 5.49 -14.32 10.78
C THR A 27 7.01 -14.37 10.60
N TRP A 28 7.69 -13.23 10.70
CA TRP A 28 9.16 -13.18 10.58
C TRP A 28 9.87 -13.91 11.73
N ILE A 29 9.31 -13.86 12.93
CA ILE A 29 9.78 -14.62 14.09
C ILE A 29 9.61 -16.12 13.87
N GLU A 30 8.46 -16.55 13.35
CA GLU A 30 8.16 -17.95 13.07
C GLU A 30 9.01 -18.52 11.93
N GLN A 31 9.37 -17.67 10.96
CA GLN A 31 10.26 -17.98 9.84
C GLN A 31 11.75 -17.88 10.19
N GLY A 32 12.10 -17.50 11.42
CA GLY A 32 13.49 -17.40 11.87
C GLY A 32 14.27 -16.20 11.34
N LEU A 33 13.58 -15.22 10.74
CA LEU A 33 14.19 -13.95 10.27
C LEU A 33 14.63 -13.04 11.42
N ILE A 34 14.03 -13.21 12.60
CA ILE A 34 14.47 -12.58 13.85
C ILE A 34 14.73 -13.70 14.85
N GLU A 35 15.95 -13.76 15.37
CA GLU A 35 16.29 -14.72 16.41
C GLU A 35 15.38 -14.48 17.63
N SER A 36 14.70 -15.54 18.07
CA SER A 36 13.72 -15.46 19.15
C SER A 36 13.65 -16.76 19.96
N TRP A 37 13.23 -16.64 21.22
CA TRP A 37 12.93 -17.78 22.08
C TRP A 37 11.52 -17.66 22.69
N LYS A 38 11.00 -18.77 23.20
CA LYS A 38 9.73 -18.81 23.95
C LYS A 38 10.02 -18.71 25.45
N THR A 39 9.23 -17.92 26.16
CA THR A 39 9.21 -17.94 27.63
C THR A 39 8.39 -19.14 28.13
N PRO A 40 8.49 -19.52 29.42
CA PRO A 40 7.64 -20.56 30.01
C PRO A 40 6.13 -20.33 29.84
N GLY A 41 5.70 -19.08 29.71
CA GLY A 41 4.30 -18.70 29.41
C GLY A 41 3.92 -18.73 27.94
N GLY A 42 4.79 -19.22 27.05
CA GLY A 42 4.52 -19.40 25.62
C GLY A 42 4.72 -18.15 24.74
N HIS A 43 5.01 -16.98 25.33
CA HIS A 43 5.24 -15.76 24.57
C HIS A 43 6.64 -15.75 23.92
N ARG A 44 6.72 -15.19 22.70
CA ARG A 44 8.01 -14.96 22.02
C ARG A 44 8.72 -13.73 22.58
N ARG A 45 10.04 -13.83 22.68
CA ARG A 45 10.98 -12.75 23.04
C ARG A 45 12.17 -12.77 22.10
N MET A 46 12.76 -11.60 21.88
CA MET A 46 13.96 -11.42 21.08
C MET A 46 14.84 -10.32 21.65
N ARG A 47 16.06 -10.24 21.12
CA ARG A 47 17.00 -9.16 21.42
C ARG A 47 16.77 -7.97 20.49
N GLU A 48 16.99 -6.76 21.00
CA GLU A 48 16.87 -5.53 20.22
C GLU A 48 17.89 -5.48 19.08
N THR A 49 19.09 -6.03 19.32
CA THR A 49 20.13 -6.19 18.29
C THR A 49 19.63 -6.98 17.09
N ALA A 50 19.02 -8.15 17.29
CA ALA A 50 18.48 -8.99 16.20
C ALA A 50 17.38 -8.29 15.39
N VAL A 51 16.56 -7.47 16.04
CA VAL A 51 15.50 -6.67 15.38
C VAL A 51 16.12 -5.52 14.58
N THR A 52 17.12 -4.86 15.15
CA THR A 52 17.80 -3.72 14.52
C THR A 52 18.65 -4.15 13.34
N GLU A 53 19.35 -5.28 13.42
CA GLU A 53 20.07 -5.89 12.30
C GLU A 53 19.13 -6.23 11.14
N LEU A 54 17.94 -6.78 11.42
CA LEU A 54 16.94 -7.01 10.38
C LEU A 54 16.47 -5.69 9.77
N ARG A 55 16.24 -4.65 10.57
CA ARG A 55 15.86 -3.32 10.10
C ARG A 55 16.94 -2.71 9.19
N GLU A 56 18.21 -2.83 9.55
CA GLU A 56 19.33 -2.36 8.74
C GLU A 56 19.47 -3.17 7.44
N ARG A 57 19.25 -4.50 7.47
CA ARG A 57 19.20 -5.32 6.26
C ARG A 57 18.05 -4.93 5.33
N LEU A 58 16.88 -4.60 5.89
CA LEU A 58 15.72 -4.09 5.15
C LEU A 58 15.95 -2.65 4.64
N GLY A 59 16.62 -1.82 5.43
CA GLY A 59 16.98 -0.43 5.13
C GLY A 59 18.06 -0.34 4.05
N ASN A 60 19.11 -1.14 4.12
CA ASN A 60 20.16 -1.24 3.11
C ASN A 60 19.62 -1.83 1.81
N ARG A 61 18.66 -2.76 1.86
CA ARG A 61 17.89 -3.19 0.66
C ARG A 61 17.09 -2.04 0.04
N ARG A 62 16.48 -1.17 0.87
CA ARG A 62 15.75 0.03 0.42
C ARG A 62 16.67 1.15 -0.11
N GLN A 63 17.86 1.35 0.48
CA GLN A 63 18.83 2.34 0.02
C GLN A 63 19.58 1.89 -1.24
N ALA A 64 19.89 0.59 -1.37
CA ALA A 64 20.36 0.02 -2.63
C ALA A 64 19.30 0.12 -3.74
N SER A 65 18.00 0.12 -3.37
CA SER A 65 16.88 0.30 -4.30
C SER A 65 16.66 1.74 -4.77
N SER A 66 17.17 2.76 -4.06
CA SER A 66 16.96 4.18 -4.44
C SER A 66 18.04 4.76 -5.36
N GLN A 67 19.02 3.96 -5.80
CA GLN A 67 20.09 4.41 -6.73
C GLN A 67 20.05 3.75 -8.13
N SER A 68 19.04 2.96 -8.48
CA SER A 68 18.77 2.66 -9.91
C SER A 68 17.30 2.41 -10.17
N GLU A 69 16.75 3.15 -11.15
CA GLU A 69 15.45 2.92 -11.76
C GLU A 69 15.45 1.59 -12.54
N SER A 70 15.28 0.47 -11.85
CA SER A 70 14.99 -0.82 -12.49
C SER A 70 13.80 -1.46 -11.77
N ALA A 71 12.74 -1.76 -12.50
CA ALA A 71 11.58 -2.46 -11.96
C ALA A 71 12.00 -3.82 -11.35
N PHE A 72 11.39 -4.18 -10.22
CA PHE A 72 11.67 -5.44 -9.56
C PHE A 72 10.88 -6.59 -10.21
N ALA A 73 11.55 -7.71 -10.47
CA ALA A 73 10.97 -8.89 -11.09
C ALA A 73 11.23 -10.16 -10.27
N LEU A 74 10.31 -11.11 -10.36
CA LEU A 74 10.43 -12.43 -9.74
C LEU A 74 10.46 -13.49 -10.85
N ALA A 75 11.54 -14.27 -10.91
CA ALA A 75 11.62 -15.45 -11.77
C ALA A 75 11.20 -16.69 -10.97
N VAL A 76 10.34 -17.51 -11.55
CA VAL A 76 9.86 -18.78 -10.99
C VAL A 76 10.07 -19.88 -12.00
N ALA A 77 11.09 -20.71 -11.79
CA ALA A 77 11.47 -21.75 -12.74
C ALA A 77 12.10 -22.94 -12.01
N SER A 78 12.29 -24.07 -12.69
CA SER A 78 13.08 -25.18 -12.11
C SER A 78 14.50 -24.72 -11.73
N ASP A 79 15.14 -25.36 -10.75
CA ASP A 79 16.52 -25.02 -10.34
C ASP A 79 17.49 -25.03 -11.54
N ALA A 80 17.25 -25.93 -12.50
CA ALA A 80 18.03 -26.02 -13.73
C ALA A 80 17.81 -24.83 -14.68
N ALA A 81 16.58 -24.32 -14.77
CA ALA A 81 16.22 -23.22 -15.68
C ALA A 81 16.47 -21.84 -15.05
N LEU A 82 16.46 -21.73 -13.73
CA LEU A 82 16.52 -20.46 -13.00
C LEU A 82 17.69 -19.52 -13.40
N PRO A 83 18.92 -20.01 -13.64
CA PRO A 83 20.01 -19.16 -14.10
C PRO A 83 19.69 -18.42 -15.40
N ALA A 84 19.06 -19.08 -16.37
CA ALA A 84 18.69 -18.47 -17.65
C ALA A 84 17.63 -17.37 -17.49
N TYR A 85 16.70 -17.53 -16.54
CA TYR A 85 15.71 -16.50 -16.21
C TYR A 85 16.35 -15.30 -15.53
N LEU A 86 17.28 -15.51 -14.60
CA LEU A 86 18.01 -14.43 -13.95
C LEU A 86 18.87 -13.64 -14.94
N ASP A 87 19.55 -14.34 -15.86
CA ASP A 87 20.30 -13.72 -16.95
C ASP A 87 19.39 -12.91 -17.87
N ALA A 88 18.19 -13.43 -18.18
CA ALA A 88 17.21 -12.72 -19.00
C ALA A 88 16.64 -11.47 -18.30
N LEU A 89 16.39 -11.53 -16.99
CA LEU A 89 16.00 -10.38 -16.19
C LEU A 89 17.09 -9.30 -16.22
N ALA A 90 18.36 -9.69 -15.99
CA ALA A 90 19.49 -8.77 -16.06
C ALA A 90 19.65 -8.14 -17.46
N ALA A 91 19.52 -8.94 -18.52
CA ALA A 91 19.56 -8.48 -19.90
C ALA A 91 18.37 -7.56 -20.26
N ALA A 92 17.23 -7.72 -19.58
CA ALA A 92 16.08 -6.83 -19.69
C ALA A 92 16.23 -5.53 -18.86
N GLY A 93 17.32 -5.37 -18.11
CA GLY A 93 17.56 -4.21 -17.24
C GLY A 93 16.78 -4.27 -15.92
N LEU A 94 16.34 -5.46 -15.51
CA LEU A 94 15.53 -5.67 -14.31
C LEU A 94 16.37 -6.18 -13.16
N ARG A 95 16.04 -5.71 -11.96
CA ARG A 95 16.50 -6.34 -10.72
C ARG A 95 15.51 -7.43 -10.37
N GLY A 96 15.98 -8.62 -10.05
CA GLY A 96 15.07 -9.68 -9.65
C GLY A 96 15.72 -10.79 -8.86
N ILE A 97 14.85 -11.60 -8.28
CA ILE A 97 15.23 -12.82 -7.56
C ILE A 97 14.59 -14.02 -8.24
N GLY A 98 15.20 -15.19 -8.03
CA GLY A 98 14.73 -16.46 -8.55
C GLY A 98 14.20 -17.33 -7.43
N GLN A 99 13.08 -18.01 -7.67
CA GLN A 99 12.49 -18.99 -6.77
C GLN A 99 12.13 -20.26 -7.54
N SER A 100 12.59 -21.42 -7.07
CA SER A 100 12.19 -22.70 -7.65
C SER A 100 10.95 -23.29 -7.00
N ASP A 101 10.74 -22.97 -5.72
CA ASP A 101 9.58 -23.35 -4.92
C ASP A 101 8.40 -22.36 -5.14
N PRO A 102 7.23 -22.83 -5.62
CA PRO A 102 6.09 -21.96 -5.90
C PRO A 102 5.49 -21.29 -4.66
N PHE A 103 5.65 -21.90 -3.47
CA PHE A 103 5.15 -21.31 -2.23
C PHE A 103 6.01 -20.12 -1.79
N ASN A 104 7.34 -20.26 -1.82
CA ASN A 104 8.28 -19.17 -1.56
C ASN A 104 8.14 -18.05 -2.60
N ALA A 105 7.93 -18.39 -3.88
CA ALA A 105 7.63 -17.41 -4.92
C ALA A 105 6.36 -16.58 -4.59
N MET A 106 5.31 -17.21 -4.05
CA MET A 106 4.09 -16.49 -3.65
C MET A 106 4.32 -15.56 -2.45
N LEU A 107 5.14 -15.98 -1.48
CA LEU A 107 5.54 -15.13 -0.34
C LEU A 107 6.35 -13.93 -0.81
N ASP A 108 7.35 -14.16 -1.66
CA ASP A 108 8.20 -13.11 -2.21
C ASP A 108 7.41 -12.14 -3.08
N ALA A 109 6.44 -12.63 -3.87
CA ALA A 109 5.55 -11.78 -4.64
C ALA A 109 4.72 -10.86 -3.73
N GLY A 110 4.20 -11.37 -2.60
CA GLY A 110 3.44 -10.57 -1.64
C GLY A 110 4.28 -9.56 -0.86
N ILE A 111 5.56 -9.85 -0.62
CA ILE A 111 6.47 -8.96 0.13
C ILE A 111 7.08 -7.90 -0.80
N ALA A 112 7.57 -8.32 -1.96
CA ALA A 112 8.36 -7.49 -2.85
C ALA A 112 7.50 -6.77 -3.90
N MET A 113 6.26 -7.21 -4.12
CA MET A 113 5.30 -6.61 -5.06
C MET A 113 5.93 -6.36 -6.44
N PRO A 114 6.36 -7.44 -7.13
CA PRO A 114 7.10 -7.33 -8.37
C PRO A 114 6.23 -6.73 -9.49
N ALA A 115 6.86 -5.91 -10.33
CA ALA A 115 6.21 -5.43 -11.55
C ALA A 115 5.96 -6.57 -12.55
N VAL A 116 6.87 -7.56 -12.57
CA VAL A 116 6.78 -8.74 -13.44
C VAL A 116 7.06 -10.01 -12.67
N VAL A 117 6.22 -11.03 -12.89
CA VAL A 117 6.50 -12.41 -12.49
C VAL A 117 6.73 -13.24 -13.76
N ALA A 118 7.95 -13.74 -13.95
CA ALA A 118 8.29 -14.64 -15.04
C ALA A 118 8.22 -16.08 -14.55
N VAL A 119 7.33 -16.88 -15.11
CA VAL A 119 7.01 -18.24 -14.67
C VAL A 119 7.30 -19.24 -15.80
N GLU A 120 8.08 -20.26 -15.49
CA GLU A 120 8.12 -21.51 -16.23
C GLU A 120 6.91 -22.36 -15.85
N LEU A 121 6.00 -22.63 -16.79
CA LEU A 121 4.80 -23.42 -16.56
C LEU A 121 4.71 -24.56 -17.58
N MET A 122 5.13 -25.76 -17.20
CA MET A 122 5.07 -26.93 -18.06
C MET A 122 3.82 -27.77 -17.79
N ARG A 123 3.42 -28.58 -18.77
CA ARG A 123 2.34 -29.56 -18.61
C ARG A 123 2.56 -30.44 -17.37
N GLY A 124 1.56 -30.48 -16.50
CA GLY A 124 1.57 -31.27 -15.26
C GLY A 124 2.12 -30.54 -14.03
N ASP A 125 2.63 -29.32 -14.17
CA ASP A 125 3.11 -28.48 -13.07
C ASP A 125 1.94 -27.76 -12.36
N TRP A 126 1.17 -28.53 -11.61
CA TRP A 126 -0.04 -28.04 -10.94
C TRP A 126 0.26 -27.02 -9.84
N GLU A 127 1.45 -27.06 -9.23
CA GLU A 127 1.87 -26.16 -8.17
C GLU A 127 2.11 -24.75 -8.71
N ARG A 128 2.91 -24.62 -9.79
CA ARG A 128 3.11 -23.33 -10.46
C ARG A 128 1.85 -22.82 -11.13
N LEU A 129 1.00 -23.72 -11.63
CA LEU A 129 -0.31 -23.32 -12.15
C LEU A 129 -1.18 -22.70 -11.06
N SER A 130 -1.28 -23.37 -9.92
CA SER A 130 -2.06 -22.91 -8.77
C SER A 130 -1.55 -21.58 -8.22
N MET A 131 -0.21 -21.44 -8.12
CA MET A 131 0.45 -20.19 -7.75
C MET A 131 0.10 -19.07 -8.75
N SER A 132 0.30 -19.32 -10.04
CA SER A 132 0.07 -18.32 -11.10
C SER A 132 -1.37 -17.81 -11.10
N ARG A 133 -2.34 -18.73 -10.97
CA ARG A 133 -3.76 -18.38 -10.83
C ARG A 133 -4.03 -17.50 -9.61
N ARG A 134 -3.46 -17.82 -8.45
CA ARG A 134 -3.64 -17.03 -7.22
C ARG A 134 -3.02 -15.64 -7.33
N LEU A 135 -1.83 -15.53 -7.91
CA LEU A 135 -1.18 -14.25 -8.15
C LEU A 135 -1.99 -13.37 -9.11
N LEU A 136 -2.53 -13.95 -10.19
CA LEU A 136 -3.42 -13.24 -11.10
C LEU A 136 -4.77 -12.86 -10.45
N GLN A 137 -5.29 -13.63 -9.51
CA GLN A 137 -6.54 -13.29 -8.81
C GLN A 137 -6.36 -12.32 -7.64
N SER A 138 -5.12 -12.06 -7.23
CA SER A 138 -4.81 -11.15 -6.12
C SER A 138 -5.09 -9.70 -6.49
N ARG A 139 -5.88 -9.02 -5.65
CA ARG A 139 -6.17 -7.58 -5.81
C ARG A 139 -4.95 -6.71 -5.53
N ASP A 140 -4.11 -7.12 -4.57
CA ASP A 140 -2.91 -6.38 -4.19
C ASP A 140 -1.86 -6.43 -5.32
N LEU A 141 -1.87 -7.50 -6.12
CA LEU A 141 -0.99 -7.69 -7.29
C LEU A 141 -1.70 -7.36 -8.61
N ALA A 142 -2.71 -6.49 -8.60
CA ALA A 142 -3.40 -6.07 -9.83
C ALA A 142 -2.44 -5.40 -10.84
N HIS A 143 -1.41 -4.71 -10.34
CA HIS A 143 -0.37 -4.02 -11.10
C HIS A 143 0.65 -4.96 -11.76
N MET A 144 0.78 -6.19 -11.25
CA MET A 144 1.78 -7.15 -11.70
C MET A 144 1.37 -7.76 -13.06
N ARG A 145 2.35 -7.84 -13.97
CA ARG A 145 2.24 -8.55 -15.24
C ARG A 145 2.94 -9.91 -15.12
N MET A 146 2.42 -10.91 -15.81
CA MET A 146 2.98 -12.25 -15.79
C MET A 146 3.53 -12.63 -17.15
N LEU A 147 4.77 -13.11 -17.19
CA LEU A 147 5.35 -13.74 -18.37
C LEU A 147 5.33 -15.25 -18.14
N VAL A 148 4.57 -16.00 -18.96
CA VAL A 148 4.47 -17.45 -18.85
C VAL A 148 5.25 -18.10 -20.00
N VAL A 149 6.29 -18.85 -19.65
CA VAL A 149 7.07 -19.66 -20.59
C VAL A 149 6.56 -21.10 -20.50
N THR A 150 6.04 -21.64 -21.60
CA THR A 150 5.22 -22.88 -21.53
C THR A 150 5.22 -23.70 -22.81
N ASP A 151 5.01 -25.02 -22.66
CA ASP A 151 4.70 -25.95 -23.75
C ASP A 151 3.18 -26.08 -24.02
N LEU A 152 2.33 -25.51 -23.16
CA LEU A 152 0.86 -25.54 -23.25
C LEU A 152 0.32 -24.65 -24.37
N SER A 153 -0.78 -25.08 -25.00
CA SER A 153 -1.48 -24.26 -26.00
C SER A 153 -2.22 -23.09 -25.34
N SER A 154 -2.47 -22.00 -26.09
CA SER A 154 -3.21 -20.84 -25.58
C SER A 154 -4.59 -21.20 -25.01
N ALA A 155 -5.30 -22.14 -25.65
CA ALA A 155 -6.60 -22.62 -25.18
C ALA A 155 -6.52 -23.33 -23.81
N GLN A 156 -5.43 -24.07 -23.55
CA GLN A 156 -5.21 -24.71 -22.24
C GLN A 156 -4.89 -23.66 -21.18
N LEU A 157 -4.04 -22.68 -21.50
CA LEU A 157 -3.69 -21.60 -20.58
C LEU A 157 -4.91 -20.75 -20.21
N GLU A 158 -5.77 -20.40 -21.17
CA GLU A 158 -7.02 -19.68 -20.90
C GLU A 158 -7.97 -20.48 -20.02
N ALA A 159 -8.09 -21.80 -20.26
CA ALA A 159 -8.90 -22.67 -19.43
C ALA A 159 -8.39 -22.74 -17.98
N ASP A 160 -7.07 -22.77 -17.80
CA ASP A 160 -6.45 -22.99 -16.50
C ASP A 160 -6.27 -21.69 -15.67
N LEU A 161 -5.87 -20.58 -16.32
CA LEU A 161 -5.57 -19.29 -15.70
C LEU A 161 -6.72 -18.27 -15.82
N GLY A 162 -7.64 -18.45 -16.77
CA GLY A 162 -8.70 -17.49 -17.07
C GLY A 162 -8.26 -16.40 -18.04
N ALA A 163 -8.78 -15.18 -17.89
CA ALA A 163 -8.48 -14.07 -18.79
C ALA A 163 -6.98 -13.73 -18.80
N LEU A 164 -6.35 -13.77 -19.98
CA LEU A 164 -4.92 -13.59 -20.17
C LEU A 164 -4.50 -12.12 -20.42
N SER A 165 -5.35 -11.14 -20.08
CA SER A 165 -5.10 -9.71 -20.35
C SER A 165 -3.81 -9.15 -19.71
N ARG A 166 -3.28 -9.81 -18.68
CA ARG A 166 -2.02 -9.46 -18.01
C ARG A 166 -0.93 -10.52 -18.17
N VAL A 167 -1.13 -11.47 -19.08
CA VAL A 167 -0.23 -12.61 -19.29
C VAL A 167 0.40 -12.50 -20.69
N THR A 168 1.71 -12.38 -20.74
CA THR A 168 2.50 -12.57 -21.97
C THR A 168 2.93 -14.03 -22.05
N VAL A 169 2.70 -14.70 -23.17
CA VAL A 169 3.02 -16.13 -23.32
C VAL A 169 4.21 -16.29 -24.26
N VAL A 170 5.22 -17.04 -23.82
CA VAL A 170 6.39 -17.44 -24.61
C VAL A 170 6.42 -18.96 -24.71
N ARG A 171 6.71 -19.48 -25.92
CA ARG A 171 6.83 -20.92 -26.13
C ARG A 171 8.15 -21.44 -25.58
N ALA A 172 8.10 -22.52 -24.80
CA ALA A 172 9.28 -23.24 -24.36
C ALA A 172 9.78 -24.20 -25.47
N PRO A 173 11.11 -24.43 -25.59
CA PRO A 173 12.18 -23.75 -24.85
C PRO A 173 12.42 -22.34 -25.39
N ALA A 174 12.77 -21.40 -24.50
CA ALA A 174 13.07 -20.03 -24.86
C ALA A 174 14.51 -19.68 -24.51
N GLU A 175 15.26 -19.14 -25.47
CA GLU A 175 16.62 -18.65 -25.24
C GLU A 175 16.60 -17.31 -24.48
N THR A 176 17.67 -17.03 -23.74
CA THR A 176 17.82 -15.80 -22.93
C THR A 176 17.51 -14.51 -23.70
N PRO A 177 17.94 -14.30 -24.98
CA PRO A 177 17.60 -13.08 -25.72
C PRO A 177 16.11 -12.94 -26.01
N ALA A 178 15.43 -14.05 -26.33
CA ALA A 178 13.99 -14.08 -26.57
C ALA A 178 13.22 -13.82 -25.27
N LEU A 179 13.68 -14.41 -24.16
CA LEU A 179 13.10 -14.18 -22.85
C LEU A 179 13.27 -12.72 -22.40
N ALA A 180 14.45 -12.12 -22.61
CA ALA A 180 14.72 -10.72 -22.31
C ALA A 180 13.87 -9.77 -23.18
N ALA A 181 13.68 -10.08 -24.47
CA ALA A 181 12.80 -9.32 -25.34
C ALA A 181 11.34 -9.40 -24.86
N ALA A 182 10.85 -10.59 -24.54
CA ALA A 182 9.50 -10.79 -24.03
C ALA A 182 9.28 -10.14 -22.65
N LEU A 183 10.30 -10.11 -21.79
CA LEU A 183 10.28 -9.36 -20.53
C LEU A 183 10.16 -7.85 -20.77
N ARG A 184 10.94 -7.30 -21.72
CA ARG A 184 10.82 -5.89 -22.11
C ARG A 184 9.47 -5.60 -22.76
N GLU A 185 8.88 -6.51 -23.51
CA GLU A 185 7.55 -6.35 -24.11
C GLU A 185 6.43 -6.44 -23.05
N CYS A 186 6.52 -7.41 -22.14
CA CYS A 186 5.65 -7.56 -20.97
C CYS A 186 5.66 -6.27 -20.11
N LEU A 187 6.80 -5.57 -20.09
CA LEU A 187 6.96 -4.24 -19.51
C LEU A 187 6.63 -3.09 -20.46
N ALA A 188 6.78 -3.21 -21.78
CA ALA A 188 6.46 -2.14 -22.73
C ALA A 188 4.95 -1.95 -22.84
N ILE A 189 4.17 -2.99 -22.55
CA ILE A 189 2.72 -2.90 -22.30
C ILE A 189 2.42 -2.04 -21.03
N THR A 190 3.44 -1.71 -20.21
CA THR A 190 3.32 -0.69 -19.13
C THR A 190 3.68 0.73 -19.57
N ALA A 191 4.27 0.92 -20.76
CA ALA A 191 4.73 2.22 -21.25
C ALA A 191 3.86 2.85 -22.35
N SER A 192 3.08 2.06 -23.09
CA SER A 192 2.15 2.57 -24.11
C SER A 192 0.74 2.03 -23.88
N GLU A 193 -0.09 2.88 -23.25
CA GLU A 193 -1.55 2.80 -23.21
C GLU A 193 -2.19 1.56 -22.54
N GLU A 194 -1.93 1.40 -21.25
CA GLU A 194 -3.03 1.26 -20.28
C GLU A 194 -2.72 2.15 -19.08
N THR A 195 -3.07 3.43 -19.19
CA THR A 195 -3.73 4.07 -18.05
C THR A 195 -4.91 3.18 -17.69
N VAL A 196 -4.70 2.18 -16.82
CA VAL A 196 -5.79 1.79 -15.92
C VAL A 196 -6.05 3.08 -15.18
N ALA A 197 -7.01 3.86 -15.67
CA ALA A 197 -7.40 5.10 -15.06
C ALA A 197 -7.60 4.75 -13.60
N SER A 198 -6.76 5.33 -12.73
CA SER A 198 -6.87 5.08 -11.30
C SER A 198 -8.36 5.24 -10.97
N PRO A 199 -8.99 4.30 -10.22
CA PRO A 199 -10.43 4.33 -9.98
C PRO A 199 -10.90 5.59 -9.23
N TYR A 200 -9.94 6.44 -8.86
CA TYR A 200 -10.07 7.75 -8.27
C TYR A 200 -9.00 8.68 -8.85
N PRO A 201 -9.20 10.01 -8.79
CA PRO A 201 -8.21 10.97 -9.27
C PRO A 201 -6.93 10.92 -8.42
N VAL A 202 -5.78 10.98 -9.10
CA VAL A 202 -4.45 11.02 -8.49
C VAL A 202 -3.87 12.42 -8.65
N ALA A 203 -3.32 12.99 -7.58
CA ALA A 203 -2.69 14.30 -7.65
C ALA A 203 -1.41 14.25 -8.51
N ALA A 204 -1.14 15.30 -9.28
CA ALA A 204 0.05 15.38 -10.14
C ALA A 204 1.38 15.22 -9.35
N ASN A 205 1.38 15.59 -8.07
CA ASN A 205 2.50 15.50 -7.15
C ASN A 205 2.39 14.32 -6.15
N GLU A 206 1.71 13.21 -6.51
CA GLU A 206 1.41 12.11 -5.56
C GLU A 206 2.65 11.56 -4.84
N ALA A 207 3.80 11.43 -5.51
CA ALA A 207 5.03 10.96 -4.88
C ALA A 207 5.47 11.90 -3.73
N ALA A 208 5.51 13.22 -3.97
CA ALA A 208 5.85 14.21 -2.96
C ALA A 208 4.81 14.25 -1.83
N ARG A 209 3.52 14.12 -2.19
CA ARG A 209 2.41 14.05 -1.25
C ARG A 209 2.49 12.84 -0.31
N LEU A 210 2.84 11.67 -0.83
CA LEU A 210 3.03 10.46 -0.03
C LEU A 210 4.22 10.57 0.92
N GLN A 211 5.32 11.16 0.46
CA GLN A 211 6.45 11.48 1.36
C GLN A 211 6.02 12.46 2.46
N ALA A 212 5.23 13.48 2.13
CA ALA A 212 4.68 14.42 3.10
C ALA A 212 3.80 13.72 4.15
N VAL A 213 2.92 12.81 3.74
CA VAL A 213 2.13 11.97 4.66
C VAL A 213 3.03 11.17 5.58
N ALA A 214 4.06 10.51 5.07
CA ALA A 214 5.01 9.75 5.88
C ALA A 214 5.73 10.64 6.91
N ARG A 215 6.17 11.84 6.51
CA ARG A 215 6.83 12.81 7.41
C ARG A 215 5.96 13.29 8.56
N THR A 216 4.63 13.20 8.45
CA THR A 216 3.75 13.59 9.57
C THR A 216 3.99 12.73 10.82
N GLY A 217 4.36 11.46 10.63
CA GLY A 217 4.44 10.46 11.70
C GLY A 217 3.09 10.20 12.38
N LEU A 218 1.98 10.49 11.70
CA LEU A 218 0.63 10.36 12.26
C LEU A 218 -0.07 9.05 11.88
N VAL A 219 0.26 8.44 10.74
CA VAL A 219 -0.33 7.17 10.32
C VAL A 219 0.00 6.07 11.33
N ASP A 220 -0.99 5.21 11.63
CA ASP A 220 -0.89 4.10 12.60
C ASP A 220 -0.55 4.53 14.04
N THR A 221 -0.81 5.78 14.39
CA THR A 221 -0.66 6.29 15.77
C THR A 221 -1.98 6.30 16.53
N VAL A 222 -1.90 6.38 17.87
CA VAL A 222 -3.09 6.51 18.73
C VAL A 222 -3.84 7.82 18.46
N SER A 223 -5.10 7.87 18.89
CA SER A 223 -5.90 9.09 18.83
C SER A 223 -5.25 10.21 19.65
N GLU A 224 -5.38 11.45 19.17
CA GLU A 224 -4.94 12.64 19.91
C GLU A 224 -6.17 13.52 20.17
N PRO A 225 -6.45 13.92 21.43
CA PRO A 225 -7.67 14.64 21.80
C PRO A 225 -7.93 15.90 20.95
N GLU A 226 -6.88 16.61 20.58
CA GLU A 226 -6.95 17.80 19.74
C GLU A 226 -7.54 17.53 18.34
N PHE A 227 -7.32 16.35 17.77
CA PHE A 227 -7.95 15.98 16.49
C PHE A 227 -9.37 15.45 16.70
N ASP A 228 -9.63 14.77 17.82
CA ASP A 228 -10.97 14.29 18.19
C ASP A 228 -11.96 15.45 18.39
N GLU A 229 -11.51 16.53 19.03
CA GLU A 229 -12.30 17.77 19.17
C GLU A 229 -12.63 18.40 17.81
N ILE A 230 -11.66 18.45 16.88
CA ILE A 230 -11.86 19.03 15.55
C ILE A 230 -12.90 18.23 14.75
N VAL A 231 -12.85 16.90 14.79
CA VAL A 231 -13.85 16.10 14.07
C VAL A 231 -15.24 16.21 14.69
N GLN A 232 -15.33 16.31 16.02
CA GLN A 232 -16.61 16.56 16.70
C GLN A 232 -17.21 17.92 16.31
N LEU A 233 -16.42 19.00 16.38
CA LEU A 233 -16.87 20.34 15.97
C LEU A 233 -17.29 20.38 14.49
N THR A 234 -16.59 19.63 13.64
CA THR A 234 -16.96 19.49 12.22
C THR A 234 -18.34 18.84 12.07
N ALA A 235 -18.63 17.78 12.82
CA ALA A 235 -19.94 17.12 12.82
C ALA A 235 -21.05 18.08 13.26
N GLU A 236 -20.81 18.88 14.31
CA GLU A 236 -21.75 19.87 14.83
C GLU A 236 -22.03 21.01 13.85
N ILE A 237 -20.99 21.58 13.24
CA ILE A 237 -21.12 22.69 12.28
C ILE A 237 -21.86 22.26 11.01
N LEU A 238 -21.57 21.06 10.51
CA LEU A 238 -22.22 20.49 9.33
C LEU A 238 -23.56 19.83 9.66
N ARG A 239 -23.85 19.61 10.94
CA ARG A 239 -25.03 18.89 11.46
C ARG A 239 -25.18 17.50 10.87
N VAL A 240 -24.07 16.76 10.83
CA VAL A 240 -23.97 15.42 10.25
C VAL A 240 -23.59 14.40 11.32
N PRO A 241 -24.01 13.12 11.19
CA PRO A 241 -23.74 12.10 12.19
C PRO A 241 -22.29 11.60 12.17
N ILE A 242 -21.58 11.75 11.05
CA ILE A 242 -20.23 11.20 10.87
C ILE A 242 -19.27 12.34 10.46
N SER A 243 -18.09 12.36 11.09
CA SER A 243 -17.01 13.27 10.71
C SER A 243 -15.66 12.61 10.91
N LEU A 244 -14.74 12.82 9.97
CA LEU A 244 -13.45 12.13 9.94
C LEU A 244 -12.32 13.11 9.63
N MET A 245 -11.19 12.93 10.31
CA MET A 245 -9.89 13.47 9.91
C MET A 245 -9.06 12.32 9.37
N THR A 246 -8.60 12.46 8.12
CA THR A 246 -8.11 11.33 7.33
C THR A 246 -6.74 11.64 6.73
N LEU A 247 -5.90 10.63 6.60
CA LEU A 247 -4.62 10.67 5.88
C LEU A 247 -4.65 9.62 4.78
N LEU A 248 -4.21 9.99 3.58
CA LEU A 248 -4.21 9.09 2.43
C LEU A 248 -2.81 8.49 2.20
N THR A 249 -2.67 7.19 2.47
CA THR A 249 -1.46 6.39 2.20
C THR A 249 -1.53 5.81 0.78
N PRO A 250 -0.50 5.11 0.26
CA PRO A 250 -0.57 4.54 -1.08
C PRO A 250 -1.78 3.61 -1.32
N ASP A 251 -2.21 2.92 -0.28
CA ASP A 251 -3.13 1.78 -0.32
C ASP A 251 -4.44 2.01 0.45
N ARG A 252 -4.47 2.92 1.42
CA ARG A 252 -5.63 3.14 2.29
C ARG A 252 -5.89 4.60 2.66
N GLN A 253 -7.12 4.86 3.08
CA GLN A 253 -7.51 6.06 3.80
C GLN A 253 -7.53 5.72 5.30
N TRP A 254 -6.55 6.23 6.03
CA TRP A 254 -6.41 6.02 7.47
C TRP A 254 -7.09 7.14 8.25
N PHE A 255 -7.81 6.82 9.33
CA PHE A 255 -8.57 7.82 10.10
C PHE A 255 -7.80 8.21 11.36
N LYS A 256 -7.24 9.42 11.36
CA LYS A 256 -6.52 9.97 12.52
C LYS A 256 -7.44 10.28 13.69
N ALA A 257 -8.63 10.79 13.38
CA ALA A 257 -9.70 11.05 14.31
C ALA A 257 -11.04 10.77 13.65
N ARG A 258 -12.02 10.33 14.43
CA ARG A 258 -13.33 9.88 13.91
C ARG A 258 -14.45 10.15 14.90
N TRP A 259 -15.58 10.59 14.37
CA TRP A 259 -16.85 10.77 15.09
C TRP A 259 -17.96 10.00 14.37
N GLY A 260 -18.78 9.25 15.13
CA GLY A 260 -19.97 8.57 14.61
C GLY A 260 -19.72 7.36 13.70
N LEU A 261 -18.47 6.89 13.58
CA LEU A 261 -18.09 5.73 12.78
C LEU A 261 -17.07 4.87 13.54
N ASN A 262 -17.26 3.54 13.56
CA ASN A 262 -16.38 2.60 14.26
C ASN A 262 -15.18 2.13 13.43
N ALA A 263 -15.27 2.21 12.10
CA ALA A 263 -14.16 1.87 11.22
C ALA A 263 -12.95 2.79 11.49
N HIS A 264 -11.75 2.26 11.33
CA HIS A 264 -10.48 2.99 11.54
C HIS A 264 -9.79 3.38 10.23
N GLU A 265 -10.19 2.75 9.13
CA GLU A 265 -9.66 3.00 7.80
C GLU A 265 -10.60 2.43 6.74
N THR A 266 -10.33 2.78 5.49
CA THR A 266 -10.98 2.18 4.30
C THR A 266 -9.94 1.95 3.21
N PRO A 267 -10.17 1.01 2.28
CA PRO A 267 -9.36 0.89 1.07
C PRO A 267 -9.33 2.23 0.33
N ARG A 268 -8.15 2.63 -0.19
CA ARG A 268 -8.03 3.93 -0.85
C ARG A 268 -8.99 4.10 -2.04
N PRO A 269 -9.28 3.09 -2.87
CA PRO A 269 -10.26 3.24 -3.94
C PRO A 269 -11.67 3.64 -3.50
N TRP A 270 -12.03 3.41 -2.24
CA TRP A 270 -13.37 3.74 -1.72
C TRP A 270 -13.44 5.18 -1.17
N ALA A 271 -12.28 5.84 -1.02
CA ALA A 271 -12.16 7.13 -0.37
C ALA A 271 -12.73 8.28 -1.23
N PHE A 272 -13.76 8.93 -0.73
CA PHE A 272 -14.21 10.23 -1.23
C PHE A 272 -13.09 11.28 -1.13
N CYS A 273 -12.23 11.16 -0.11
CA CYS A 273 -11.11 12.05 0.13
C CYS A 273 -10.10 12.11 -1.02
N ASN A 274 -10.05 11.11 -1.91
CA ASN A 274 -9.22 11.18 -3.11
C ASN A 274 -9.58 12.38 -3.98
N TYR A 275 -10.87 12.71 -4.08
CA TYR A 275 -11.32 13.88 -4.82
C TYR A 275 -10.98 15.15 -4.06
N THR A 276 -11.19 15.17 -2.74
CA THR A 276 -10.89 16.33 -1.88
C THR A 276 -9.43 16.76 -1.94
N ILE A 277 -8.47 15.84 -1.93
CA ILE A 277 -7.03 16.19 -1.96
C ILE A 277 -6.59 16.81 -3.30
N THR A 278 -7.38 16.65 -4.36
CA THR A 278 -7.14 17.29 -5.66
C THR A 278 -7.76 18.68 -5.78
N GLN A 279 -8.58 19.09 -4.81
CA GLN A 279 -9.21 20.41 -4.79
C GLN A 279 -8.38 21.42 -3.99
N THR A 280 -8.52 22.69 -4.33
CA THR A 280 -7.99 23.80 -3.51
C THR A 280 -8.93 24.15 -2.36
N ASP A 281 -10.23 24.02 -2.57
CA ASP A 281 -11.30 24.42 -1.64
C ASP A 281 -12.16 23.19 -1.22
N VAL A 282 -13.23 23.42 -0.46
CA VAL A 282 -14.18 22.41 0.00
C VAL A 282 -14.81 21.67 -1.18
N PHE A 283 -14.64 20.35 -1.18
CA PHE A 283 -15.31 19.43 -2.09
C PHE A 283 -16.64 18.97 -1.49
N VAL A 284 -17.74 19.08 -2.24
CA VAL A 284 -19.09 18.70 -1.79
C VAL A 284 -19.73 17.72 -2.78
N VAL A 285 -20.37 16.70 -2.23
CA VAL A 285 -21.25 15.75 -2.92
C VAL A 285 -22.59 15.77 -2.17
N GLU A 286 -23.61 16.32 -2.82
CA GLU A 286 -24.93 16.51 -2.19
C GLU A 286 -25.71 15.19 -2.06
N ASP A 287 -25.61 14.33 -3.09
CA ASP A 287 -26.09 12.95 -3.09
C ASP A 287 -25.17 12.02 -3.89
N ALA A 288 -24.43 11.17 -3.18
CA ALA A 288 -23.47 10.23 -3.71
C ALA A 288 -24.12 9.07 -4.48
N ALA A 289 -25.40 8.76 -4.23
CA ALA A 289 -26.12 7.75 -5.01
C ALA A 289 -26.44 8.25 -6.44
N SER A 290 -26.60 9.56 -6.59
CA SER A 290 -26.88 10.23 -7.86
C SER A 290 -25.61 10.71 -8.58
N ASP A 291 -24.45 10.67 -7.91
CA ASP A 291 -23.17 11.09 -8.45
C ASP A 291 -22.45 9.93 -9.15
N ALA A 292 -22.21 10.05 -10.46
CA ALA A 292 -21.57 9.00 -11.27
C ALA A 292 -20.18 8.56 -10.77
N ARG A 293 -19.49 9.41 -9.99
CA ARG A 293 -18.18 9.10 -9.39
C ARG A 293 -18.29 8.15 -8.21
N PHE A 294 -19.45 8.10 -7.55
CA PHE A 294 -19.64 7.42 -6.27
C PHE A 294 -20.83 6.46 -6.24
N SER A 295 -21.73 6.48 -7.23
CA SER A 295 -22.96 5.67 -7.21
C SER A 295 -22.71 4.16 -7.09
N ALA A 296 -21.57 3.69 -7.60
CA ALA A 296 -21.11 2.30 -7.51
C ALA A 296 -20.09 2.05 -6.37
N ASN A 297 -19.77 3.06 -5.56
CA ASN A 297 -18.83 2.94 -4.45
C ASN A 297 -19.43 2.03 -3.35
N PRO A 298 -18.70 1.05 -2.80
CA PRO A 298 -19.20 0.20 -1.72
C PRO A 298 -19.72 0.96 -0.51
N LEU A 299 -19.16 2.12 -0.17
CA LEU A 299 -19.64 2.94 0.94
C LEU A 299 -20.99 3.63 0.68
N VAL A 300 -21.45 3.65 -0.59
CA VAL A 300 -22.73 4.23 -1.03
C VAL A 300 -23.79 3.14 -1.21
N VAL A 301 -23.40 2.03 -1.83
CA VAL A 301 -24.28 0.88 -2.14
C VAL A 301 -24.57 0.06 -0.88
N ASP A 302 -23.54 -0.22 -0.08
CA ASP A 302 -23.62 -0.98 1.16
C ASP A 302 -23.49 -0.06 2.39
N GLU A 303 -23.39 -0.63 3.59
CA GLU A 303 -23.13 0.14 4.80
C GLU A 303 -21.80 0.93 4.72
N PRO A 304 -21.77 2.22 5.09
CA PRO A 304 -22.79 2.92 5.88
C PRO A 304 -23.89 3.63 5.07
N ARG A 305 -23.99 3.39 3.75
CA ARG A 305 -24.94 4.00 2.81
C ARG A 305 -24.80 5.51 2.72
N ILE A 306 -23.58 5.97 2.44
CA ILE A 306 -23.27 7.40 2.29
C ILE A 306 -24.16 8.01 1.21
N ARG A 307 -24.71 9.18 1.52
CA ARG A 307 -25.42 10.04 0.57
C ARG A 307 -24.78 11.41 0.51
N PHE A 308 -24.44 12.02 1.63
CA PHE A 308 -23.78 13.32 1.63
C PHE A 308 -22.30 13.20 2.02
N TYR A 309 -21.45 13.98 1.35
CA TYR A 309 -20.05 14.19 1.71
C TYR A 309 -19.67 15.66 1.54
N ALA A 310 -18.99 16.23 2.53
CA ALA A 310 -18.26 17.49 2.37
C ALA A 310 -16.88 17.37 3.00
N GLY A 311 -15.82 17.69 2.26
CA GLY A 311 -14.44 17.57 2.71
C GLY A 311 -13.59 18.77 2.36
N ALA A 312 -12.68 19.15 3.25
CA ALA A 312 -11.65 20.15 3.01
C ALA A 312 -10.25 19.49 3.11
N PRO A 313 -9.30 19.85 2.23
CA PRO A 313 -7.97 19.25 2.23
C PRO A 313 -7.16 19.67 3.45
N LEU A 314 -6.43 18.72 4.03
CA LEU A 314 -5.41 18.95 5.06
C LEU A 314 -4.05 19.09 4.39
N ARG A 315 -3.27 20.11 4.72
CA ARG A 315 -2.00 20.40 4.03
C ARG A 315 -0.80 20.46 4.98
N ASP A 316 0.38 20.10 4.49
CA ASP A 316 1.62 20.40 5.19
C ASP A 316 2.10 21.84 4.91
N ALA A 317 3.25 22.21 5.47
CA ALA A 317 3.86 23.52 5.29
C ALA A 317 4.28 23.82 3.83
N ASP A 318 4.49 22.77 3.03
CA ASP A 318 4.85 22.86 1.61
C ASP A 318 3.61 22.86 0.70
N GLY A 319 2.40 22.82 1.29
CA GLY A 319 1.12 22.82 0.59
C GLY A 319 0.68 21.45 0.07
N ASN A 320 1.40 20.36 0.37
CA ASN A 320 1.02 19.00 -0.04
C ASN A 320 -0.25 18.55 0.69
N ALA A 321 -1.24 18.04 -0.06
CA ALA A 321 -2.49 17.55 0.51
C ALA A 321 -2.32 16.17 1.19
N LEU A 322 -2.27 16.15 2.51
CA LEU A 322 -2.04 14.95 3.31
C LEU A 322 -3.26 14.01 3.34
N GLY A 323 -4.45 14.61 3.32
CA GLY A 323 -5.74 13.93 3.38
C GLY A 323 -6.85 14.96 3.53
N ALA A 324 -7.90 14.66 4.30
CA ALA A 324 -9.04 15.55 4.43
C ALA A 324 -9.67 15.54 5.83
N LEU A 325 -10.24 16.69 6.20
CA LEU A 325 -11.26 16.81 7.24
C LEU A 325 -12.63 16.81 6.55
N CYS A 326 -13.52 15.91 6.92
CA CYS A 326 -14.78 15.73 6.21
C CYS A 326 -15.96 15.38 7.11
N GLY A 327 -17.15 15.79 6.69
CA GLY A 327 -18.44 15.39 7.26
C GLY A 327 -19.22 14.52 6.27
N ILE A 328 -19.93 13.53 6.81
CA ILE A 328 -20.62 12.48 6.05
C ILE A 328 -22.02 12.25 6.61
N ASP A 329 -23.00 12.08 5.73
CA ASP A 329 -24.36 11.70 6.11
C ASP A 329 -24.91 10.57 5.22
N ARG A 330 -25.89 9.84 5.76
CA ARG A 330 -26.70 8.82 5.08
C ARG A 330 -27.93 9.42 4.38
N GLN A 331 -28.14 10.72 4.50
CA GLN A 331 -29.18 11.47 3.79
C GLN A 331 -28.55 12.52 2.87
N PRO A 332 -29.14 12.80 1.68
CA PRO A 332 -28.71 13.90 0.83
C PRO A 332 -28.78 15.25 1.55
N ARG A 333 -27.81 16.13 1.30
CA ARG A 333 -27.75 17.47 1.92
C ARG A 333 -27.06 18.50 1.03
N THR A 334 -27.36 19.76 1.31
CA THR A 334 -26.63 20.92 0.79
C THR A 334 -26.01 21.67 1.97
N ILE A 335 -24.87 22.34 1.76
CA ILE A 335 -24.27 23.22 2.77
C ILE A 335 -24.09 24.64 2.24
N ASP A 336 -24.31 25.62 3.11
CA ASP A 336 -24.21 27.03 2.76
C ASP A 336 -22.76 27.54 2.74
N ALA A 337 -22.55 28.77 2.28
CA ALA A 337 -21.22 29.40 2.21
C ALA A 337 -20.57 29.57 3.59
N THR A 338 -21.35 29.72 4.66
CA THR A 338 -20.84 29.84 6.02
C THR A 338 -20.33 28.49 6.53
N GLN A 339 -21.05 27.40 6.27
CA GLN A 339 -20.63 26.05 6.60
C GLN A 339 -19.37 25.65 5.82
N LYS A 340 -19.29 25.94 4.51
CA LYS A 340 -18.08 25.73 3.70
C LYS A 340 -16.88 26.46 4.29
N ARG A 341 -17.02 27.76 4.56
CA ARG A 341 -15.96 28.58 5.17
C ARG A 341 -15.51 28.04 6.53
N ARG A 342 -16.44 27.61 7.37
CA ARG A 342 -16.12 27.04 8.70
C ARG A 342 -15.39 25.70 8.59
N LEU A 343 -15.79 24.82 7.66
CA LEU A 343 -15.09 23.56 7.40
C LEU A 343 -13.65 23.81 6.91
N ALA A 344 -13.47 24.75 5.98
CA ALA A 344 -12.14 25.14 5.51
C ALA A 344 -11.26 25.69 6.65
N ASN A 345 -11.81 26.53 7.53
CA ASN A 345 -11.09 27.06 8.69
C ASN A 345 -10.66 25.94 9.67
N LEU A 346 -11.53 24.97 9.94
CA LEU A 346 -11.18 23.83 10.80
C LEU A 346 -10.11 22.94 10.16
N ALA A 347 -10.16 22.74 8.84
CA ALA A 347 -9.11 22.01 8.11
C ALA A 347 -7.77 22.74 8.15
N ALA A 348 -7.77 24.07 8.07
CA ALA A 348 -6.56 24.89 8.23
C ALA A 348 -5.98 24.75 9.65
N LEU A 349 -6.82 24.82 10.69
CA LEU A 349 -6.38 24.61 12.08
C LEU A 349 -5.81 23.21 12.31
N ALA A 350 -6.43 22.18 11.74
CA ALA A 350 -5.89 20.82 11.79
C ALA A 350 -4.55 20.71 11.06
N SER A 351 -4.40 21.39 9.92
CA SER A 351 -3.15 21.46 9.15
C SER A 351 -2.03 22.10 9.96
N ASP A 352 -2.30 23.23 10.60
CA ASP A 352 -1.34 23.92 11.49
C ASP A 352 -0.90 23.01 12.64
N ARG A 353 -1.84 22.26 13.23
CA ARG A 353 -1.54 21.27 14.29
C ARG A 353 -0.66 20.14 13.79
N ILE A 354 -0.91 19.60 12.59
CA ILE A 354 -0.03 18.60 11.97
C ILE A 354 1.39 19.15 11.81
N VAL A 355 1.52 20.36 11.27
CA VAL A 355 2.83 21.00 11.03
C VAL A 355 3.60 21.21 12.34
N VAL A 356 2.94 21.73 13.37
CA VAL A 356 3.56 21.91 14.70
C VAL A 356 3.95 20.57 15.32
N GLY A 357 3.08 19.56 15.23
CA GLY A 357 3.34 18.23 15.75
C GLY A 357 4.52 17.54 15.05
N ALA A 358 4.63 17.67 13.73
CA ALA A 358 5.72 17.08 12.95
C ALA A 358 7.09 17.65 13.35
N ARG A 359 7.18 18.98 13.60
CA ARG A 359 8.41 19.62 14.10
C ARG A 359 8.84 19.07 15.45
N ARG A 360 7.90 18.96 16.40
CA ARG A 360 8.17 18.40 17.74
C ARG A 360 8.63 16.95 17.68
N ARG A 361 8.02 16.14 16.80
CA ARG A 361 8.42 14.73 16.60
C ARG A 361 9.81 14.61 15.97
N GLY A 362 10.16 15.49 15.03
CA GLY A 362 11.50 15.57 14.45
C GLY A 362 12.59 16.01 15.45
N GLU A 363 12.31 17.02 16.28
CA GLU A 363 13.24 17.53 17.29
C GLU A 363 13.55 16.50 18.39
N ARG A 364 12.56 15.68 18.76
CA ARG A 364 12.72 14.60 19.74
C ARG A 364 13.65 13.49 19.25
N TRP A 365 13.79 13.32 17.94
CA TRP A 365 14.71 12.36 17.31
C TRP A 365 16.14 12.92 17.15
N GLY A 366 16.30 14.25 17.16
CA GLY A 366 17.60 14.92 17.00
C GLY A 366 18.39 15.16 18.28
N ARG A 367 17.80 14.96 19.48
CA ARG A 367 18.47 15.17 20.78
C ARG A 367 18.83 13.87 21.52
N GLY A 368 18.73 12.72 20.86
CA GLY A 368 19.06 11.40 21.42
C GLY A 368 20.23 10.70 20.75
N GLY A 369 21.12 11.46 20.09
CA GLY A 369 22.35 10.95 19.45
C GLY A 369 23.59 11.26 20.28
#